data_AF-A0AAE1X8V2-F1
#
_entry.id   AF-A0AAE1X8V2-F1
#
_cell.length_a   1.000
_cell.length_b   1.000
_cell.length_c   1.000
_cell.angle_alpha   90.00
_cell.angle_beta   90.00
_cell.angle_gamma   90.00
#
_symmetry.space_group_name_H-M   'P 1'
#
loop_
_entity.id
_entity.type
_entity.pdbx_description
1 polymer ?
#
loop_
_entity_poly.entity_id
_entity_poly.type
_entity_poly.pdbx_seq_one_letter_code
_entity_poly.pdbx_strand_id
1 'polypeptide(L)'
;MSLLTHLLHLTVFLVFIAASPPSTAAADSPTVYEALQSYGFPVGLLPVGVTKYKVDRATGKFSIHLNEACSFSIHGYDLKYKTTITGTISENKIKDLKGIQVKVLLFWVNIIEVTKDGDQLELSVGIASADFAVDNFYESPQCGCGFDCVNRHRGERSGGELSFKKLIVPLFQELMIAAWLWLWGNLMITLRILWLMQVGLEFSNGTFAYGYGSLLSLFLSFHLALRAVRDSDGWRALSGFHPGLGLGLGLGLGLGLGLGLGLGLNRLVLF
;
A
#
# COMPACT_ATOMS: atom_id res chain seq x y z
N MET A 1 -42.03 40.72 -64.67
CA MET A 1 -40.55 40.80 -64.58
C MET A 1 -40.03 40.61 -63.15
N SER A 2 -40.78 40.98 -62.10
CA SER A 2 -40.36 40.82 -60.69
C SER A 2 -40.41 39.39 -60.13
N LEU A 3 -41.38 38.57 -60.54
CA LEU A 3 -41.53 37.20 -60.00
C LEU A 3 -40.36 36.27 -60.43
N LEU A 4 -39.88 36.46 -61.66
CA LEU A 4 -38.81 35.67 -62.26
C LEU A 4 -37.44 35.98 -61.64
N THR A 5 -37.22 37.25 -61.25
CA THR A 5 -36.01 37.68 -60.53
C THR A 5 -35.98 37.15 -59.09
N HIS A 6 -37.13 37.05 -58.43
CA HIS A 6 -37.23 36.44 -57.10
C HIS A 6 -36.99 34.93 -57.14
N LEU A 7 -37.51 34.24 -58.16
CA LEU A 7 -37.27 32.81 -58.35
C LEU A 7 -35.78 32.51 -58.59
N LEU A 8 -35.13 33.33 -59.43
CA LEU A 8 -33.68 33.23 -59.70
C LEU A 8 -32.84 33.47 -58.44
N HIS A 9 -33.19 34.46 -57.61
CA HIS A 9 -32.49 34.71 -56.34
C HIS A 9 -32.67 33.55 -55.36
N LEU A 10 -33.87 32.99 -55.26
CA LEU A 10 -34.14 31.86 -54.38
C LEU A 10 -33.34 30.62 -54.79
N THR A 11 -33.24 30.36 -56.10
CA THR A 11 -32.43 29.24 -56.62
C THR A 11 -30.94 29.44 -56.40
N VAL A 12 -30.42 30.66 -56.55
CA VAL A 12 -29.00 30.96 -56.31
C VAL A 12 -28.67 30.82 -54.82
N PHE A 13 -29.58 31.25 -53.94
CA PHE A 13 -29.41 31.11 -52.49
C PHE A 13 -29.43 29.65 -52.02
N LEU A 14 -30.33 28.82 -52.57
CA LEU A 14 -30.39 27.39 -52.29
C LEU A 14 -29.13 26.64 -52.76
N VAL A 15 -28.58 27.00 -53.92
CA VAL A 15 -27.31 26.44 -54.41
C VAL A 15 -26.15 26.85 -53.51
N PHE A 16 -26.16 28.07 -52.97
CA PHE A 16 -25.14 28.55 -52.03
C PHE A 16 -25.13 27.77 -50.71
N ILE A 17 -26.30 27.40 -50.19
CA ILE A 17 -26.42 26.57 -48.97
C ILE A 17 -25.98 25.13 -49.25
N ALA A 18 -26.32 24.58 -50.41
CA ALA A 18 -25.93 23.21 -50.77
C ALA A 18 -24.43 23.07 -51.13
N ALA A 19 -23.77 24.17 -51.49
CA ALA A 19 -22.36 24.20 -51.88
C ALA A 19 -21.39 24.55 -50.74
N SER A 20 -21.86 24.67 -49.49
CA SER A 20 -20.93 24.76 -48.36
C SER A 20 -20.15 23.44 -48.28
N PRO A 21 -18.80 23.46 -48.38
CA PRO A 21 -18.03 22.24 -48.13
C PRO A 21 -18.38 21.76 -46.72
N PRO A 22 -18.58 20.44 -46.50
CA PRO A 22 -18.63 19.94 -45.14
C PRO A 22 -17.33 20.40 -44.49
N SER A 23 -17.43 21.19 -43.41
CA SER A 23 -16.31 21.35 -42.49
C SER A 23 -16.00 19.95 -42.00
N THR A 24 -15.01 19.32 -42.62
CA THR A 24 -14.15 18.36 -41.95
C THR A 24 -13.56 19.14 -40.78
N ALA A 25 -14.28 19.15 -39.66
CA ALA A 25 -13.63 19.26 -38.37
C ALA A 25 -12.45 18.29 -38.47
N ALA A 26 -11.23 18.83 -38.38
CA ALA A 26 -10.05 17.99 -38.25
C ALA A 26 -10.45 16.94 -37.21
N ALA A 27 -10.45 15.68 -37.62
CA ALA A 27 -10.67 14.59 -36.70
C ALA A 27 -9.43 14.59 -35.80
N ASP A 28 -9.45 15.49 -34.82
CA ASP A 28 -8.48 15.53 -33.75
C ASP A 28 -8.59 14.15 -33.13
N SER A 29 -7.51 13.40 -33.22
CA SER A 29 -7.39 12.15 -32.49
C SER A 29 -7.77 12.45 -31.04
N PRO A 30 -8.66 11.66 -30.42
CA PRO A 30 -9.14 11.97 -29.08
C PRO A 30 -7.98 12.22 -28.14
N THR A 31 -8.13 13.08 -27.15
CA THR A 31 -7.06 13.25 -26.17
C THR A 31 -6.90 11.97 -25.33
N VAL A 32 -5.76 11.80 -24.65
CA VAL A 32 -5.58 10.66 -23.73
C VAL A 32 -6.65 10.63 -22.63
N TYR A 33 -7.13 11.81 -22.22
CA TYR A 33 -8.13 11.98 -21.18
C TYR A 33 -9.51 11.56 -21.68
N GLU A 34 -9.85 11.88 -22.93
CA GLU A 34 -11.07 11.39 -23.60
C GLU A 34 -11.00 9.87 -23.85
N ALA A 35 -9.82 9.36 -24.22
CA ALA A 35 -9.62 7.93 -24.37
C ALA A 35 -9.87 7.20 -23.04
N LEU A 36 -9.36 7.69 -21.91
CA LEU A 36 -9.66 7.12 -20.59
C LEU A 36 -11.16 7.11 -20.28
N GLN A 37 -11.86 8.21 -20.54
CA GLN A 37 -13.30 8.32 -20.33
C GLN A 37 -14.08 7.32 -21.18
N SER A 38 -13.64 7.04 -22.41
CA SER A 38 -14.28 6.03 -23.27
C SER A 38 -14.22 4.61 -22.71
N TYR A 39 -13.29 4.34 -21.78
CA TYR A 39 -13.21 3.07 -21.03
C TYR A 39 -13.85 3.16 -19.63
N GLY A 40 -14.57 4.24 -19.32
CA GLY A 40 -15.29 4.43 -18.06
C GLY A 40 -14.49 5.11 -16.94
N PHE A 41 -13.26 5.54 -17.19
CA PHE A 41 -12.41 6.14 -16.16
C PHE A 41 -12.45 7.67 -16.15
N PRO A 42 -12.34 8.30 -14.96
CA PRO A 42 -12.28 9.75 -14.87
C PRO A 42 -10.90 10.27 -15.32
N VAL A 43 -10.84 11.52 -15.76
CA VAL A 43 -9.62 12.13 -16.34
C VAL A 43 -8.48 12.28 -15.33
N GLY A 44 -8.81 12.38 -14.05
CA GLY A 44 -7.89 12.61 -12.95
C GLY A 44 -7.03 11.44 -12.54
N LEU A 45 -7.16 10.28 -13.20
CA LEU A 45 -6.20 9.19 -13.06
C LEU A 45 -4.80 9.56 -13.57
N LEU A 46 -4.72 10.50 -14.52
CA LEU A 46 -3.47 10.97 -15.08
C LEU A 46 -3.23 12.44 -14.74
N PRO A 47 -1.97 12.81 -14.44
CA PRO A 47 -1.62 14.20 -14.27
C PRO A 47 -1.72 14.97 -15.59
N VAL A 48 -1.81 16.28 -15.48
CA VAL A 48 -1.69 17.19 -16.64
C VAL A 48 -0.28 17.12 -17.22
N GLY A 49 -0.16 17.26 -18.55
CA GLY A 49 1.14 17.30 -19.24
C GLY A 49 1.53 16.01 -19.95
N VAL A 50 0.55 15.17 -20.33
CA VAL A 50 0.79 14.07 -21.26
C VAL A 50 1.17 14.63 -22.63
N THR A 51 2.33 14.22 -23.14
CA THR A 51 2.86 14.69 -24.43
C THR A 51 2.49 13.76 -25.59
N LYS A 52 2.43 12.45 -25.33
CA LYS A 52 2.12 11.42 -26.34
C LYS A 52 1.39 10.26 -25.68
N TYR A 53 0.49 9.63 -26.42
CA TYR A 53 -0.13 8.39 -25.99
C TYR A 53 -0.37 7.47 -27.19
N LYS A 54 -0.48 6.17 -26.92
CA LYS A 54 -0.89 5.14 -27.87
C LYS A 54 -1.78 4.15 -27.13
N VAL A 55 -2.89 3.75 -27.76
CA VAL A 55 -3.75 2.67 -27.29
C VAL A 55 -4.09 1.79 -28.48
N ASP A 56 -3.83 0.49 -28.34
CA ASP A 56 -4.30 -0.51 -29.28
C ASP A 56 -5.72 -0.90 -28.89
N ARG A 57 -6.70 -0.53 -29.74
CA ARG A 57 -8.12 -0.79 -29.46
C ARG A 57 -8.48 -2.28 -29.49
N ALA A 58 -7.70 -3.12 -30.17
CA ALA A 58 -7.96 -4.55 -30.26
C ALA A 58 -7.48 -5.29 -29.00
N THR A 59 -6.32 -4.91 -28.47
CA THR A 59 -5.71 -5.58 -27.30
C THR A 59 -5.90 -4.82 -25.98
N GLY A 60 -6.26 -3.54 -26.03
CA GLY A 60 -6.29 -2.64 -24.88
C GLY A 60 -4.90 -2.19 -24.41
N LYS A 61 -3.81 -2.62 -25.05
CA LYS A 61 -2.46 -2.23 -24.62
C LYS A 61 -2.23 -0.75 -24.86
N PHE A 62 -1.74 -0.04 -23.85
CA PHE A 62 -1.47 1.38 -23.95
C PHE A 62 -0.06 1.75 -23.48
N SER A 63 0.43 2.88 -24.00
CA SER A 63 1.64 3.57 -23.56
C SER A 63 1.39 5.06 -23.55
N ILE A 64 1.69 5.72 -22.44
CA ILE A 64 1.53 7.15 -22.21
C ILE A 64 2.89 7.72 -21.85
N HIS A 65 3.21 8.89 -22.40
CA HIS A 65 4.45 9.60 -22.17
C HIS A 65 4.20 10.99 -21.61
N LEU A 66 4.71 11.24 -20.40
CA LEU A 66 4.81 12.55 -19.78
C LEU A 66 6.09 13.25 -20.24
N ASN A 67 6.11 14.58 -20.17
CA ASN A 67 7.32 15.35 -20.47
C ASN A 67 8.48 15.00 -19.50
N GLU A 68 8.15 14.87 -18.22
CA GLU A 68 9.08 14.51 -17.16
C GLU A 68 8.43 13.58 -16.13
N ALA A 69 9.25 12.97 -15.27
CA ALA A 69 8.73 12.18 -14.15
C ALA A 69 8.05 13.13 -13.16
N CYS A 70 6.89 12.73 -12.67
CA CYS A 70 6.07 13.57 -11.83
C CYS A 70 5.92 13.01 -10.42
N SER A 71 5.90 13.87 -9.40
CA SER A 71 5.65 13.45 -8.02
C SER A 71 4.87 14.53 -7.29
N PHE A 72 3.93 14.11 -6.45
CA PHE A 72 3.08 14.98 -5.63
C PHE A 72 2.50 14.19 -4.46
N SER A 73 2.01 14.91 -3.46
CA SER A 73 1.37 14.30 -2.30
C SER A 73 -0.11 14.69 -2.23
N ILE A 74 -1.00 13.72 -2.08
CA ILE A 74 -2.45 13.94 -1.95
C ILE A 74 -2.95 13.16 -0.75
N HIS A 75 -3.68 13.81 0.15
CA HIS A 75 -4.26 13.21 1.35
C HIS A 75 -3.29 12.31 2.16
N GLY A 76 -2.01 12.68 2.24
CA GLY A 76 -1.00 11.94 3.00
C GLY A 76 -0.38 10.72 2.27
N TYR A 77 -0.64 10.58 0.96
CA TYR A 77 0.06 9.66 0.07
C TYR A 77 1.02 10.39 -0.85
N ASP A 78 2.24 9.89 -0.93
CA ASP A 78 3.19 10.32 -1.95
C ASP A 78 3.00 9.45 -3.20
N LEU A 79 2.64 10.10 -4.30
CA LEU A 79 2.47 9.48 -5.61
C LEU A 79 3.62 9.89 -6.52
N LYS A 80 4.07 8.94 -7.34
CA LYS A 80 5.12 9.14 -8.34
C LYS A 80 4.73 8.51 -9.65
N TYR A 81 4.65 9.34 -10.68
CA TYR A 81 4.46 8.95 -12.06
C TYR A 81 5.81 8.98 -12.78
N LYS A 82 6.15 7.89 -13.44
CA LYS A 82 7.32 7.83 -14.34
C LYS A 82 6.99 8.52 -15.66
N THR A 83 8.02 8.88 -16.40
CA THR A 83 7.90 9.46 -17.75
C THR A 83 7.10 8.58 -18.69
N THR A 84 7.21 7.26 -18.56
CA THR A 84 6.46 6.29 -19.37
C THR A 84 5.54 5.47 -18.48
N ILE A 85 4.26 5.44 -18.83
CA ILE A 85 3.21 4.67 -18.15
C ILE A 85 2.63 3.68 -19.16
N THR A 86 2.53 2.42 -18.78
CA THR A 86 2.04 1.36 -19.68
C THR A 86 1.06 0.46 -18.94
N GLY A 87 0.16 -0.18 -19.67
CA GLY A 87 -0.72 -1.18 -19.12
C GLY A 87 -1.64 -1.75 -20.20
N THR A 88 -2.66 -2.49 -19.75
CA THR A 88 -3.75 -2.99 -20.58
C THR A 88 -5.05 -2.41 -20.03
N ILE A 89 -5.76 -1.61 -20.83
CA ILE A 89 -7.04 -1.00 -20.48
C ILE A 89 -8.20 -1.77 -21.11
N SER A 90 -9.26 -1.91 -20.34
CA SER A 90 -10.55 -2.46 -20.70
C SER A 90 -11.63 -1.67 -19.98
N GLU A 91 -12.90 -1.90 -20.33
CA GLU A 91 -14.01 -1.20 -19.70
C GLU A 91 -13.97 -1.35 -18.17
N ASN A 92 -13.94 -0.21 -17.48
CA ASN A 92 -13.84 -0.09 -16.01
C ASN A 92 -12.63 -0.80 -15.38
N LYS A 93 -11.62 -1.22 -16.16
CA LYS A 93 -10.49 -1.98 -15.62
C LYS A 93 -9.16 -1.75 -16.34
N ILE A 94 -8.12 -1.45 -15.59
CA ILE A 94 -6.72 -1.35 -16.04
C ILE A 94 -5.90 -2.41 -15.32
N LYS A 95 -5.14 -3.20 -16.05
CA LYS A 95 -4.22 -4.24 -15.53
C LYS A 95 -2.80 -4.06 -16.07
N ASP A 96 -1.86 -4.78 -15.47
CA ASP A 96 -0.44 -4.77 -15.82
C ASP A 96 0.14 -3.34 -15.82
N LEU A 97 -0.40 -2.49 -14.95
CA LEU A 97 -0.06 -1.09 -14.88
C LEU A 97 1.38 -0.93 -14.37
N LYS A 98 2.15 -0.12 -15.10
CA LYS A 98 3.52 0.23 -14.76
C LYS A 98 3.71 1.72 -14.96
N GLY A 99 4.53 2.31 -14.09
CA GLY A 99 4.87 3.72 -14.17
C GLY A 99 4.14 4.60 -13.17
N ILE A 100 3.20 4.06 -12.38
CA ILE A 100 2.57 4.79 -11.27
C ILE A 100 2.96 4.09 -9.96
N GLN A 101 3.51 4.85 -9.02
CA GLN A 101 4.04 4.35 -7.75
C GLN A 101 3.42 5.12 -6.59
N VAL A 102 3.13 4.40 -5.52
CA VAL A 102 2.75 4.97 -4.23
C VAL A 102 3.83 4.65 -3.21
N LYS A 103 4.11 5.60 -2.31
CA LYS A 103 5.05 5.38 -1.21
C LYS A 103 4.36 4.71 -0.04
N VAL A 104 4.90 3.57 0.38
CA VAL A 104 4.46 2.84 1.57
C VAL A 104 5.65 2.69 2.51
N LEU A 105 5.54 3.23 3.72
CA LEU A 105 6.63 3.35 4.69
C LEU A 105 7.86 4.05 4.07
N LEU A 106 8.86 3.26 3.66
CA LEU A 106 10.12 3.73 3.07
C LEU A 106 10.31 3.30 1.61
N PHE A 107 9.38 2.53 1.04
CA PHE A 107 9.50 1.91 -0.28
C PHE A 107 8.46 2.46 -1.27
N TRP A 108 8.87 2.54 -2.53
CA TRP A 108 7.97 2.87 -3.65
C TRP A 108 7.43 1.59 -4.26
N VAL A 109 6.11 1.41 -4.23
CA VAL A 109 5.42 0.23 -4.74
C VAL A 109 4.61 0.61 -5.97
N ASN A 110 4.62 -0.23 -7.01
CA ASN A 110 3.84 0.06 -8.21
C ASN A 110 2.36 -0.26 -7.97
N ILE A 111 1.49 0.62 -8.44
CA ILE A 111 0.07 0.29 -8.64
C ILE A 111 0.00 -0.52 -9.91
N ILE A 112 -0.54 -1.73 -9.82
CA ILE A 112 -0.56 -2.71 -10.92
C ILE A 112 -1.94 -2.87 -11.55
N GLU A 113 -3.00 -2.49 -10.83
CA GLU A 113 -4.37 -2.64 -11.26
C GLU A 113 -5.24 -1.49 -10.74
N VAL A 114 -6.17 -1.03 -11.57
CA VAL A 114 -7.20 -0.03 -11.22
C VAL A 114 -8.53 -0.55 -11.72
N THR A 115 -9.50 -0.71 -10.84
CA THR A 115 -10.85 -1.15 -11.19
C THR A 115 -11.85 -0.08 -10.78
N LYS A 116 -12.85 0.19 -11.61
CA LYS A 116 -13.97 1.06 -11.28
C LYS A 116 -15.20 0.21 -11.03
N ASP A 117 -15.83 0.40 -9.88
CA ASP A 117 -17.09 -0.21 -9.52
C ASP A 117 -18.07 0.88 -9.08
N GLY A 118 -19.04 1.20 -9.93
CA GLY A 118 -19.95 2.33 -9.73
C GLY A 118 -19.19 3.65 -9.55
N ASP A 119 -19.32 4.23 -8.35
CA ASP A 119 -18.72 5.50 -7.94
C ASP A 119 -17.44 5.31 -7.11
N GLN A 120 -16.87 4.11 -7.10
CA GLN A 120 -15.60 3.80 -6.43
C GLN A 120 -14.54 3.35 -7.43
N LEU A 121 -13.30 3.79 -7.18
CA LEU A 121 -12.08 3.32 -7.82
C LEU A 121 -11.28 2.52 -6.81
N GLU A 122 -11.07 1.26 -7.12
CA GLU A 122 -10.16 0.38 -6.40
C GLU A 122 -8.78 0.44 -7.07
N LEU A 123 -7.78 0.96 -6.36
CA LEU A 123 -6.39 0.94 -6.79
C LEU A 123 -5.70 -0.22 -6.07
N SER A 124 -4.97 -1.06 -6.78
CA SER A 124 -4.32 -2.26 -6.24
C SER A 124 -2.82 -2.31 -6.53
N VAL A 125 -2.06 -2.75 -5.54
CA VAL A 125 -0.63 -3.08 -5.65
C VAL A 125 -0.38 -4.60 -5.67
N GLY A 126 -1.45 -5.39 -5.84
CA GLY A 126 -1.42 -6.86 -5.90
C GLY A 126 -1.86 -7.53 -4.61
N ILE A 127 -1.07 -7.39 -3.54
CA ILE A 127 -1.39 -8.00 -2.24
C ILE A 127 -2.38 -7.18 -1.40
N ALA A 128 -2.70 -5.97 -1.86
CA ALA A 128 -3.63 -5.06 -1.19
C ALA A 128 -4.20 -4.06 -2.20
N SER A 129 -5.34 -3.49 -1.83
CA SER A 129 -6.01 -2.42 -2.55
C SER A 129 -6.55 -1.35 -1.60
N ALA A 130 -6.95 -0.21 -2.16
CA ALA A 130 -7.76 0.78 -1.47
C ALA A 130 -8.76 1.42 -2.43
N ASP A 131 -9.90 1.77 -1.85
CA ASP A 131 -11.03 2.37 -2.55
C ASP A 131 -11.03 3.89 -2.37
N PHE A 132 -11.40 4.57 -3.45
CA PHE A 132 -11.52 6.01 -3.50
C PHE A 132 -12.78 6.39 -4.27
N ALA A 133 -13.50 7.42 -3.82
CA ALA A 133 -14.61 7.95 -4.59
C ALA A 133 -14.13 8.48 -5.95
N VAL A 134 -14.86 8.17 -7.03
CA VAL A 134 -14.60 8.66 -8.39
C VAL A 134 -14.52 10.18 -8.44
N ASP A 135 -15.31 10.86 -7.60
CA ASP A 135 -15.38 12.33 -7.52
C ASP A 135 -14.01 12.98 -7.24
N ASN A 136 -13.11 12.29 -6.55
CA ASN A 136 -11.75 12.77 -6.26
C ASN A 136 -10.84 12.82 -7.51
N PHE A 137 -11.31 12.29 -8.64
CA PHE A 137 -10.54 12.16 -9.87
C PHE A 137 -11.21 12.87 -11.06
N TYR A 138 -12.21 13.74 -10.85
CA TYR A 138 -12.77 14.52 -11.96
C TYR A 138 -11.80 15.56 -12.51
N GLU A 139 -10.88 16.04 -11.68
CA GLU A 139 -9.82 16.96 -12.10
C GLU A 139 -8.49 16.22 -12.23
N SER A 140 -7.67 16.64 -13.19
CA SER A 140 -6.32 16.09 -13.35
C SER A 140 -5.33 16.81 -12.43
N PRO A 141 -4.55 16.05 -11.61
CA PRO A 141 -3.57 16.67 -10.73
C PRO A 141 -2.45 17.32 -11.55
N GLN A 142 -1.92 18.43 -11.06
CA GLN A 142 -0.75 19.07 -11.63
C GLN A 142 0.51 18.49 -11.00
N CYS A 143 1.61 18.55 -11.76
CA CYS A 143 2.85 18.04 -11.24
C CYS A 143 3.41 18.90 -10.11
N GLY A 144 3.94 18.25 -9.06
CA GLY A 144 4.52 18.90 -7.89
C GLY A 144 3.49 19.28 -6.82
N CYS A 145 2.45 20.04 -7.19
CA CYS A 145 1.46 20.58 -6.24
C CYS A 145 0.14 19.79 -6.14
N GLY A 146 -0.09 18.78 -6.98
CA GLY A 146 -1.32 17.98 -6.93
C GLY A 146 -2.53 18.82 -7.33
N PHE A 147 -3.53 18.92 -6.45
CA PHE A 147 -4.75 19.72 -6.67
C PHE A 147 -4.64 21.16 -6.12
N ASP A 148 -3.67 21.46 -5.26
CA ASP A 148 -3.60 22.71 -4.48
C ASP A 148 -2.67 23.79 -5.10
N CYS A 149 -2.68 23.95 -6.42
CA CYS A 149 -1.70 24.80 -7.11
C CYS A 149 -2.03 26.31 -7.08
N VAL A 150 -3.19 26.70 -6.56
CA VAL A 150 -3.68 28.09 -6.59
C VAL A 150 -3.31 28.90 -5.33
N ASN A 151 -2.94 28.26 -4.22
CA ASN A 151 -2.59 28.96 -2.97
C ASN A 151 -1.20 28.61 -2.47
N ARG A 152 -0.25 29.54 -2.69
CA ARG A 152 1.14 29.47 -2.20
C ARG A 152 1.29 29.63 -0.68
N HIS A 153 0.22 29.47 0.11
CA HIS A 153 0.24 29.58 1.57
C HIS A 153 -0.50 28.45 2.27
N ARG A 154 0.27 27.75 3.10
CA ARG A 154 -0.10 26.73 4.09
C ARG A 154 -0.46 25.37 3.48
N GLY A 155 0.54 24.49 3.49
CA GLY A 155 0.34 23.06 3.33
C GLY A 155 -0.57 22.55 4.45
N GLU A 156 -1.87 22.55 4.18
CA GLU A 156 -2.84 21.81 4.95
C GLU A 156 -2.63 20.34 4.58
N ARG A 157 -1.83 19.63 5.37
CA ARG A 157 -1.83 18.16 5.36
C ARG A 157 -3.18 17.71 5.90
N SER A 158 -4.22 17.79 5.08
CA SER A 158 -5.50 17.14 5.36
C SER A 158 -5.30 15.65 5.08
N GLY A 159 -4.59 15.01 6.01
CA GLY A 159 -4.37 13.57 6.04
C GLY A 159 -5.65 12.90 6.49
N GLY A 160 -6.49 12.55 5.53
CA GLY A 160 -7.40 11.43 5.72
C GLY A 160 -6.55 10.19 5.97
N GLU A 161 -6.73 9.56 7.12
CA GLU A 161 -6.12 8.26 7.44
C GLU A 161 -6.65 7.22 6.45
N LEU A 162 -5.91 6.95 5.38
CA LEU A 162 -6.40 6.14 4.28
C LEU A 162 -6.01 4.64 4.41
N SER A 163 -6.89 3.81 3.85
CA SER A 163 -6.98 2.35 3.95
C SER A 163 -5.70 1.57 3.58
N PHE A 164 -4.94 2.03 2.59
CA PHE A 164 -3.72 1.34 2.15
C PHE A 164 -2.66 1.23 3.25
N LYS A 165 -2.50 2.26 4.09
CA LYS A 165 -1.59 2.15 5.25
C LYS A 165 -2.12 1.15 6.26
N LYS A 166 -3.44 1.10 6.46
CA LYS A 166 -4.08 0.17 7.39
C LYS A 166 -3.96 -1.30 6.95
N LEU A 167 -3.92 -1.56 5.64
CA LEU A 167 -3.85 -2.91 5.06
C LEU A 167 -2.42 -3.35 4.71
N ILE A 168 -1.64 -2.51 4.02
CA ILE A 168 -0.29 -2.90 3.57
C ILE A 168 0.73 -2.82 4.70
N VAL A 169 0.69 -1.80 5.56
CA VAL A 169 1.73 -1.62 6.58
C VAL A 169 1.84 -2.84 7.50
N PRO A 170 0.77 -3.38 8.10
CA PRO A 170 0.90 -4.58 8.92
C PRO A 170 1.35 -5.79 8.09
N LEU A 171 0.84 -5.96 6.86
CA LEU A 171 1.22 -7.10 6.02
C LEU A 171 2.72 -7.07 5.63
N PHE A 172 3.20 -5.90 5.20
CA PHE A 172 4.59 -5.70 4.82
C PHE A 172 5.51 -5.71 6.04
N GLN A 173 5.08 -5.12 7.16
CA GLN A 173 5.87 -5.08 8.38
C GLN A 173 5.98 -6.45 9.04
N GLU A 174 4.93 -7.27 9.08
CA GLU A 174 5.00 -8.64 9.57
C GLU A 174 5.92 -9.50 8.71
N LEU A 175 5.85 -9.41 7.38
CA LEU A 175 6.75 -10.14 6.49
C LEU A 175 8.20 -9.68 6.63
N MET A 176 8.43 -8.37 6.77
CA MET A 176 9.76 -7.81 6.98
C MET A 176 10.31 -8.17 8.36
N ILE A 177 9.50 -8.11 9.41
CA ILE A 177 9.87 -8.53 10.77
C ILE A 177 10.15 -10.03 10.79
N ALA A 178 9.32 -10.86 10.17
CA ALA A 178 9.53 -12.31 10.08
C ALA A 178 10.82 -12.63 9.32
N ALA A 179 11.05 -12.00 8.16
CA ALA A 179 12.29 -12.17 7.41
C ALA A 179 13.51 -11.70 8.21
N TRP A 180 13.40 -10.59 8.92
CA TRP A 180 14.46 -10.07 9.77
C TRP A 180 14.72 -11.00 10.95
N LEU A 181 13.71 -11.44 11.69
CA LEU A 181 13.82 -12.43 12.77
C LEU A 181 14.40 -13.76 12.27
N TRP A 182 14.04 -14.20 11.07
CA TRP A 182 14.56 -15.43 10.47
C TRP A 182 16.04 -15.27 10.07
N LEU A 183 16.40 -14.15 9.43
CA LEU A 183 17.78 -13.82 9.08
C LEU A 183 18.65 -13.60 10.33
N TRP A 184 18.14 -12.89 11.33
CA TRP A 184 18.84 -12.65 12.60
C TRP A 184 18.95 -13.93 13.42
N GLY A 185 17.91 -14.77 13.43
CA GLY A 185 17.93 -16.08 14.05
C GLY A 185 18.99 -16.98 13.41
N ASN A 186 19.00 -17.09 12.08
CA ASN A 186 20.01 -17.85 11.36
C ASN A 186 21.41 -17.27 11.56
N LEU A 187 21.58 -15.94 11.51
CA LEU A 187 22.86 -15.28 11.78
C LEU A 187 23.35 -15.59 13.19
N MET A 188 22.50 -15.52 14.20
CA MET A 188 22.82 -15.84 15.59
C MET A 188 23.13 -17.33 15.78
N ILE A 189 22.41 -18.22 15.10
CA ILE A 189 22.70 -19.65 15.08
C ILE A 189 24.06 -19.91 14.44
N THR A 190 24.35 -19.29 13.29
CA THR A 190 25.65 -19.42 12.61
C THR A 190 26.78 -18.86 13.44
N LEU A 191 26.62 -17.70 14.08
CA LEU A 191 27.60 -17.14 15.01
C LEU A 191 27.83 -18.05 16.22
N ARG A 192 26.78 -18.68 16.75
CA ARG A 192 26.87 -19.66 17.84
C ARG A 192 27.58 -20.94 17.41
N ILE A 193 27.32 -21.44 16.20
CA ILE A 193 28.01 -22.61 15.64
C ILE A 193 29.48 -22.29 15.38
N LEU A 194 29.77 -21.12 14.81
CA LEU A 194 31.14 -20.66 14.54
C LEU A 194 31.93 -20.47 15.84
N TRP A 195 31.29 -19.92 16.87
CA TRP A 195 31.87 -19.83 18.21
C TRP A 195 32.15 -21.22 18.82
N LEU A 196 31.22 -22.17 18.70
CA LEU A 196 31.44 -23.55 19.15
C LEU A 196 32.57 -24.25 18.37
N MET A 197 32.72 -23.98 17.08
CA MET A 197 33.84 -24.48 16.27
C MET A 197 35.18 -23.86 16.68
N GLN A 198 35.21 -22.56 16.97
CA GLN A 198 36.40 -21.87 17.46
C GLN A 198 36.85 -22.42 18.82
N VAL A 199 35.89 -22.63 19.73
CA VAL A 199 36.15 -23.26 21.04
C VAL A 199 36.61 -24.71 20.84
N GLY A 200 35.97 -25.48 19.96
CA GLY A 200 36.37 -26.86 19.64
C GLY A 200 37.77 -26.98 19.02
N LEU A 201 38.19 -26.02 18.21
CA LEU A 201 39.55 -25.95 17.66
C LEU A 201 40.61 -25.66 18.73
N GLU A 202 40.28 -24.86 19.75
CA GLU A 202 41.17 -24.65 20.91
C GLU A 202 41.28 -25.92 21.80
N PHE A 203 40.20 -26.71 21.92
CA PHE A 203 40.25 -28.02 22.60
C PHE A 203 41.17 -29.02 21.90
N SER A 204 41.32 -28.94 20.57
CA SER A 204 42.22 -29.83 19.82
C SER A 204 43.71 -29.48 19.98
N ASN A 205 44.04 -28.28 20.47
CA ASN A 205 45.43 -27.79 20.57
C ASN A 205 45.97 -27.74 22.02
N GLY A 206 45.26 -28.39 22.96
CA GLY A 206 45.84 -28.84 24.22
C GLY A 206 46.25 -27.76 25.23
N THR A 207 45.66 -26.57 25.22
CA THR A 207 45.92 -25.55 26.24
C THR A 207 44.68 -25.26 27.09
N PHE A 208 44.60 -25.91 28.25
CA PHE A 208 43.62 -25.57 29.28
C PHE A 208 44.15 -24.38 30.10
N ALA A 209 43.41 -23.28 30.10
CA ALA A 209 43.48 -22.30 31.18
C ALA A 209 42.08 -22.10 31.76
N TYR A 210 41.96 -22.37 33.05
CA TYR A 210 40.78 -22.30 33.89
C TYR A 210 39.97 -21.01 33.66
N GLY A 211 38.68 -21.14 33.33
CA GLY A 211 37.81 -19.97 33.28
C GLY A 211 36.40 -20.08 32.68
N TYR A 212 35.80 -21.26 32.49
CA TYR A 212 34.49 -21.33 31.80
C TYR A 212 33.37 -22.13 32.52
N GLY A 213 33.58 -22.51 33.79
CA GLY A 213 32.51 -23.14 34.59
C GLY A 213 31.32 -22.20 34.88
N SER A 214 31.57 -20.89 34.95
CA SER A 214 30.54 -19.88 35.26
C SER A 214 29.65 -19.55 34.05
N LEU A 215 30.22 -19.49 32.83
CA LEU A 215 29.48 -19.15 31.61
C LEU A 215 28.56 -20.28 31.15
N LEU A 216 28.96 -21.55 31.30
CA LEU A 216 28.10 -22.69 30.98
C LEU A 216 26.91 -22.79 31.95
N SER A 217 27.13 -22.45 33.23
CA SER A 217 26.05 -22.35 34.22
C SER A 217 25.08 -21.23 33.89
N LEU A 218 25.56 -20.03 33.52
CA LEU A 218 24.71 -18.91 33.09
C LEU A 218 23.93 -19.23 31.81
N PHE A 219 24.56 -19.89 30.83
CA PHE A 219 23.87 -20.32 29.61
C PHE A 219 22.81 -21.39 29.88
N LEU A 220 23.07 -22.34 30.78
CA LEU A 220 22.10 -23.36 31.15
C LEU A 220 20.94 -22.76 31.94
N SER A 221 21.20 -21.82 32.84
CA SER A 221 20.17 -21.05 33.55
C SER A 221 19.32 -20.22 32.59
N PHE A 222 19.92 -19.56 31.60
CA PHE A 222 19.19 -18.79 30.60
C PHE A 222 18.36 -19.69 29.66
N HIS A 223 18.87 -20.86 29.30
CA HIS A 223 18.14 -21.82 28.46
C HIS A 223 16.99 -22.50 29.21
N LEU A 224 17.15 -22.76 30.51
CA LEU A 224 16.06 -23.22 31.38
C LEU A 224 15.01 -22.12 31.60
N ALA A 225 15.42 -20.86 31.75
CA ALA A 225 14.50 -19.72 31.81
C ALA A 225 13.69 -19.55 30.51
N LEU A 226 14.32 -19.71 29.34
CA LEU A 226 13.62 -19.68 28.04
C LEU A 226 12.69 -20.89 27.84
N ARG A 227 13.03 -22.07 28.37
CA ARG A 227 12.10 -23.22 28.40
C ARG A 227 10.91 -22.95 29.31
N ALA A 228 11.12 -22.35 30.48
CA ALA A 228 10.05 -21.97 31.39
C ALA A 228 9.13 -20.88 30.81
N VAL A 229 9.66 -19.93 30.04
CA VAL A 229 8.87 -18.92 29.31
C VAL A 229 8.07 -19.55 28.16
N ARG A 230 8.58 -20.63 27.54
CA ARG A 230 7.93 -21.33 26.44
C ARG A 230 6.85 -22.33 26.88
N ASP A 231 6.99 -22.93 28.07
CA ASP A 231 5.98 -23.83 28.66
C ASP A 231 4.92 -23.10 29.49
N SER A 232 5.08 -21.80 29.74
CA SER A 232 4.01 -21.00 30.32
C SER A 232 3.00 -20.65 29.23
N ASP A 233 1.99 -21.50 29.08
CA ASP A 233 0.70 -21.25 28.41
C ASP A 233 -0.11 -20.13 29.14
N GLY A 234 0.53 -19.00 29.39
CA GLY A 234 0.04 -17.89 30.19
C GLY A 234 -0.03 -16.56 29.44
N TRP A 235 -0.13 -16.56 28.11
CA TRP A 235 -0.29 -15.32 27.31
C TRP A 235 -1.73 -15.05 26.85
N ARG A 236 -2.74 -15.56 27.58
CA ARG A 236 -4.15 -15.17 27.39
C ARG A 236 -4.74 -14.25 28.48
N ALA A 237 -3.91 -13.69 29.37
CA ALA A 237 -4.40 -12.82 30.45
C ALA A 237 -3.95 -11.35 30.37
N LEU A 238 -3.48 -10.86 29.21
CA LEU A 238 -3.10 -9.43 29.04
C LEU A 238 -3.77 -8.73 27.84
N SER A 239 -4.92 -9.24 27.37
CA SER A 239 -5.79 -8.50 26.43
C SER A 239 -7.02 -7.86 27.10
N GLY A 240 -7.04 -7.80 28.44
CA GLY A 240 -8.14 -7.21 29.21
C GLY A 240 -7.66 -6.12 30.16
N PHE A 241 -6.96 -5.09 29.66
CA PHE A 241 -6.74 -3.88 30.45
C PHE A 241 -7.23 -2.66 29.68
N HIS A 242 -8.47 -2.28 29.99
CA HIS A 242 -9.08 -1.01 29.64
C HIS A 242 -8.54 0.07 30.60
N PRO A 243 -8.08 1.25 30.13
CA PRO A 243 -7.63 2.29 31.02
C PRO A 243 -8.86 3.04 31.54
N GLY A 244 -9.22 2.83 32.81
CA GLY A 244 -10.29 3.59 33.43
C GLY A 244 -10.68 3.11 34.82
N LEU A 245 -9.95 3.61 35.82
CA LEU A 245 -10.40 4.09 37.14
C LEU A 245 -9.31 3.82 38.18
N GLY A 246 -9.02 4.85 38.97
CA GLY A 246 -8.02 4.81 40.03
C GLY A 246 -8.51 4.23 41.36
N LEU A 247 -7.64 4.43 42.34
CA LEU A 247 -7.74 4.21 43.79
C LEU A 247 -7.25 2.87 44.34
N GLY A 248 -6.35 2.98 45.33
CA GLY A 248 -6.29 2.02 46.44
C GLY A 248 -4.91 1.47 46.77
N LEU A 249 -4.10 2.24 47.52
CA LEU A 249 -3.01 1.71 48.35
C LEU A 249 -3.56 0.70 49.36
N GLY A 250 -2.92 -0.46 49.47
CA GLY A 250 -3.23 -1.47 50.49
C GLY A 250 -2.06 -2.41 50.72
N LEU A 251 -1.18 -2.05 51.65
CA LEU A 251 -0.17 -2.92 52.25
C LEU A 251 -0.86 -4.03 53.05
N GLY A 252 -0.49 -5.28 52.81
CA GLY A 252 -0.93 -6.44 53.59
C GLY A 252 0.11 -7.55 53.59
N LEU A 253 1.00 -7.52 54.59
CA LEU A 253 1.86 -8.62 54.99
C LEU A 253 1.02 -9.78 55.53
N GLY A 254 1.23 -10.99 55.00
CA GLY A 254 0.62 -12.21 55.49
C GLY A 254 1.49 -13.43 55.22
N LEU A 255 2.37 -13.74 56.18
CA LEU A 255 3.07 -15.02 56.30
C LEU A 255 2.05 -16.12 56.65
N GLY A 256 2.03 -17.19 55.86
CA GLY A 256 1.21 -18.37 56.13
C GLY A 256 1.85 -19.63 55.54
N LEU A 257 2.66 -20.31 56.35
CA LEU A 257 3.08 -21.69 56.15
C LEU A 257 1.86 -22.61 56.30
N GLY A 258 1.61 -23.46 55.30
CA GLY A 258 0.55 -24.47 55.34
C GLY A 258 0.93 -25.70 54.51
N LEU A 259 1.55 -26.68 55.17
CA LEU A 259 1.65 -28.06 54.71
C LEU A 259 0.25 -28.69 54.71
N GLY A 260 -0.13 -29.35 53.61
CA GLY A 260 -1.39 -30.09 53.51
C GLY A 260 -1.33 -31.13 52.40
N LEU A 261 -0.90 -32.35 52.76
CA LEU A 261 -1.15 -33.58 52.01
C LEU A 261 -2.65 -33.91 52.07
N GLY A 262 -3.25 -34.27 50.94
CA GLY A 262 -4.62 -34.75 50.88
C GLY A 262 -4.96 -35.39 49.54
N LEU A 263 -4.70 -36.69 49.42
CA LEU A 263 -5.28 -37.59 48.41
C LEU A 263 -6.79 -37.72 48.67
N GLY A 264 -7.61 -37.80 47.61
CA GLY A 264 -8.97 -38.35 47.74
C GLY A 264 -10.00 -37.93 46.69
N LEU A 265 -10.33 -38.87 45.82
CA LEU A 265 -11.44 -38.94 44.87
C LEU A 265 -12.78 -38.30 45.30
N ASN A 266 -13.45 -37.63 44.35
CA ASN A 266 -14.82 -37.87 43.82
C ASN A 266 -15.29 -36.57 43.14
N ARG A 267 -15.44 -36.52 41.82
CA ARG A 267 -16.59 -36.97 41.01
C ARG A 267 -17.94 -36.37 41.46
N LEU A 268 -18.51 -35.61 40.52
CA LEU A 268 -19.93 -35.52 40.13
C LEU A 268 -20.79 -34.31 40.62
N VAL A 269 -21.34 -33.63 39.60
CA VAL A 269 -22.69 -33.01 39.47
C VAL A 269 -22.90 -31.52 39.78
N LEU A 270 -23.31 -30.80 38.71
CA LEU A 270 -24.34 -29.73 38.53
C LEU A 270 -24.65 -28.81 39.73
N PHE A 271 -24.76 -27.48 39.62
CA PHE A 271 -25.17 -26.57 38.54
C PHE A 271 -24.26 -25.33 38.53
#